data_AF-A0A165KDS4-F1
#
_entry.id   AF-A0A165KDS4-F1
#
_cell.length_a   1.000
_cell.length_b   1.000
_cell.length_c   1.000
_cell.angle_alpha   90.00
_cell.angle_beta   90.00
_cell.angle_gamma   90.00
#
_symmetry.space_group_name_H-M   'P 1'
#
loop_
_entity.id
_entity.type
_entity.pdbx_description
1 polymer ?
#
loop_
_entity_poly.entity_id
_entity_poly.type
_entity_poly.pdbx_seq_one_letter_code
_entity_poly.pdbx_strand_id
1 'polypeptide(L)'
;TLVQLAKSARNLLVAQSRLFSFVVGIYGPKARIFRFDHAGAVCSQSFDYAEKNGAVLFEFMWRLVHPIHKDCNIVGADPTVHLVAPNTRRSTWRTRLRARGADTVDKEYGRDAARERLRAGGVDADDNETEKACRWITIKGENGKEKTYLLYELVCMNSRLFSRATTIWKALELDDSPRRWPTGKHVIIKDAWRQLARRSEAEFYRQIYAHLAADIAKPKSMQEGRDSRDGSGSSLAGDAAENSSKHTDAEVVEEYSRLSEEALMEVWGAQWPGLSMVATVRAPAYIK
;
A
#
# COMPACT_ATOMS: atom_id res chain seq x y z
N THR A 1 3.75 6.73 -22.94
CA THR A 1 2.42 6.79 -22.30
C THR A 1 2.25 5.84 -21.13
N LEU A 2 2.59 4.54 -21.24
CA LEU A 2 2.37 3.56 -20.17
C LEU A 2 3.09 3.88 -18.85
N VAL A 3 4.34 4.34 -18.89
CA VAL A 3 5.10 4.77 -17.69
C VAL A 3 4.38 5.90 -16.94
N GLN A 4 3.75 6.83 -17.64
CA GLN A 4 2.99 7.91 -17.00
C GLN A 4 1.71 7.37 -16.37
N LEU A 5 0.99 6.47 -17.04
CA LEU A 5 -0.20 5.81 -16.48
C LEU A 5 0.16 5.04 -15.20
N ALA A 6 1.26 4.30 -15.20
CA ALA A 6 1.78 3.58 -14.05
C ALA A 6 2.15 4.53 -12.90
N LYS A 7 2.85 5.64 -13.17
CA LYS A 7 3.16 6.67 -12.16
C LYS A 7 1.89 7.27 -11.54
N SER A 8 0.88 7.59 -12.36
CA SER A 8 -0.41 8.10 -11.88
C SER A 8 -1.15 7.07 -11.03
N ALA A 9 -1.21 5.82 -11.47
CA ALA A 9 -1.81 4.72 -10.72
C ALA A 9 -1.16 4.55 -9.35
N ARG A 10 0.19 4.51 -9.30
CA ARG A 10 0.95 4.42 -8.05
C ARG A 10 0.58 5.53 -7.08
N ASN A 11 0.54 6.77 -7.56
CA ASN A 11 0.22 7.92 -6.73
C ASN A 11 -1.21 7.82 -6.17
N LEU A 12 -2.17 7.31 -6.95
CA LEU A 12 -3.53 7.06 -6.49
C LEU A 12 -3.60 5.98 -5.42
N LEU A 13 -2.89 4.86 -5.60
CA LEU A 13 -2.85 3.75 -4.63
C LEU A 13 -2.36 4.24 -3.27
N VAL A 14 -1.26 4.99 -3.26
CA VAL A 14 -0.64 5.49 -2.01
C VAL A 14 -1.47 6.63 -1.40
N ALA A 15 -1.84 7.64 -2.18
CA ALA A 15 -2.49 8.83 -1.65
C ALA A 15 -3.85 8.49 -1.03
N GLN A 16 -4.54 7.49 -1.58
CA GLN A 16 -5.87 7.11 -1.16
C GLN A 16 -5.95 5.74 -0.46
N SER A 17 -4.81 5.10 -0.20
CA SER A 17 -4.72 3.75 0.39
C SER A 17 -5.68 2.76 -0.30
N ARG A 18 -5.61 2.71 -1.63
CA ARG A 18 -6.48 1.85 -2.45
C ARG A 18 -5.85 0.49 -2.66
N LEU A 19 -6.70 -0.54 -2.70
CA LEU A 19 -6.30 -1.90 -3.04
C LEU A 19 -5.94 -2.03 -4.52
N PHE A 20 -6.59 -1.23 -5.37
CA PHE A 20 -6.32 -1.11 -6.80
C PHE A 20 -6.88 0.21 -7.34
N SER A 21 -6.39 0.65 -8.50
CA SER A 21 -6.82 1.88 -9.16
C SER A 21 -7.10 1.65 -10.64
N PHE A 22 -7.96 2.48 -11.21
CA PHE A 22 -8.20 2.49 -12.65
C PHE A 22 -7.62 3.74 -13.28
N VAL A 23 -7.05 3.59 -14.49
CA VAL A 23 -6.63 4.70 -15.33
C VAL A 23 -7.21 4.49 -16.71
N VAL A 24 -7.80 5.53 -17.30
CA VAL A 24 -8.33 5.49 -18.67
C VAL A 24 -7.36 6.20 -19.60
N GLY A 25 -6.80 5.48 -20.56
CA GLY A 25 -5.99 6.05 -21.62
C GLY A 25 -6.85 6.38 -22.83
N ILE A 26 -6.79 7.62 -23.32
CA ILE A 26 -7.50 8.09 -24.52
C ILE A 26 -6.48 8.27 -25.64
N TYR A 27 -6.76 7.66 -26.80
CA TYR A 27 -5.87 7.56 -27.95
C TYR A 27 -6.68 7.91 -29.22
N GLY A 28 -6.83 9.21 -29.50
CA GLY A 28 -7.72 9.66 -30.58
C GLY A 28 -9.17 9.23 -30.30
N PRO A 29 -9.86 8.53 -31.21
CA PRO A 29 -11.23 8.04 -30.98
C PRO A 29 -11.32 6.79 -30.11
N LYS A 30 -10.18 6.18 -29.76
CA LYS A 30 -10.14 4.93 -28.99
C LYS A 30 -9.75 5.18 -27.54
N ALA A 31 -10.21 4.31 -26.64
CA ALA A 31 -9.80 4.28 -25.25
C ALA A 31 -9.43 2.86 -24.80
N ARG A 32 -8.65 2.81 -23.71
CA ARG A 32 -8.36 1.58 -22.96
C ARG A 32 -8.53 1.87 -21.47
N ILE A 33 -9.07 0.89 -20.73
CA ILE A 33 -9.18 0.93 -19.28
C ILE A 33 -8.09 0.03 -18.71
N PHE A 34 -7.26 0.60 -17.83
CA PHE A 34 -6.21 -0.10 -17.13
C PHE A 34 -6.62 -0.25 -15.66
N ARG A 35 -6.57 -1.47 -15.11
CA ARG A 35 -6.65 -1.73 -13.67
C ARG A 35 -5.25 -2.03 -13.17
N PHE A 36 -4.73 -1.20 -12.27
CA PHE A 36 -3.47 -1.42 -11.59
C PHE A 36 -3.72 -1.85 -10.14
N ASP A 37 -3.02 -2.86 -9.68
CA ASP A 37 -2.90 -3.19 -8.27
C ASP A 37 -1.41 -3.32 -7.90
N HIS A 38 -1.14 -3.79 -6.68
CA HIS A 38 0.22 -3.96 -6.20
C HIS A 38 0.97 -5.13 -6.87
N ALA A 39 0.27 -6.04 -7.55
CA ALA A 39 0.88 -7.17 -8.25
C ALA A 39 1.17 -6.86 -9.72
N GLY A 40 0.34 -6.04 -10.37
CA GLY A 40 0.41 -5.87 -11.81
C GLY A 40 -0.62 -4.91 -12.39
N ALA A 41 -0.81 -5.03 -13.70
CA ALA A 41 -1.84 -4.30 -14.42
C ALA A 41 -2.57 -5.24 -15.38
N VAL A 42 -3.88 -5.04 -15.53
CA VAL A 42 -4.65 -5.62 -16.63
C VAL A 42 -5.25 -4.50 -17.47
N CYS A 43 -5.29 -4.70 -18.78
CA CYS A 43 -5.76 -3.72 -19.74
C CYS A 43 -6.94 -4.29 -20.53
N SER A 44 -7.98 -3.48 -20.74
CA SER A 44 -9.05 -3.83 -21.68
C SER A 44 -8.53 -3.88 -23.11
N GLN A 45 -9.27 -4.56 -23.99
CA GLN A 45 -9.13 -4.31 -25.43
C GLN A 45 -9.41 -2.83 -25.74
N SER A 46 -8.86 -2.34 -26.86
CA SER A 46 -9.14 -1.00 -27.35
C SER A 46 -10.59 -0.90 -27.80
N PHE A 47 -11.32 0.11 -27.34
CA PHE A 47 -12.71 0.35 -27.74
C PHE A 47 -12.92 1.80 -28.17
N ASP A 48 -13.95 2.05 -28.95
CA ASP A 48 -14.37 3.41 -29.27
C ASP A 48 -15.21 3.97 -28.11
N TYR A 49 -14.72 5.02 -27.46
CA TYR A 49 -15.38 5.54 -26.26
C TYR A 49 -16.53 6.49 -26.57
N ALA A 50 -16.72 6.89 -27.84
CA ALA A 50 -17.85 7.68 -28.29
C ALA A 50 -18.99 6.81 -28.87
N GLU A 51 -18.68 5.57 -29.26
CA GLU A 51 -19.67 4.63 -29.80
C GLU A 51 -20.86 4.44 -28.85
N LYS A 52 -22.06 4.31 -29.43
CA LYS A 52 -23.33 4.15 -28.69
C LYS A 52 -23.51 5.22 -27.59
N ASN A 53 -23.17 6.48 -27.92
CA ASN A 53 -23.22 7.62 -26.99
C ASN A 53 -22.35 7.42 -25.73
N GLY A 54 -21.22 6.73 -25.88
CA GLY A 54 -20.26 6.48 -24.79
C GLY A 54 -20.75 5.51 -23.73
N ALA A 55 -21.67 4.61 -24.07
CA ALA A 55 -22.29 3.66 -23.15
C ALA A 55 -21.26 2.88 -22.29
N VAL A 56 -20.14 2.44 -22.88
CA VAL A 56 -19.09 1.69 -22.17
C VAL A 56 -18.45 2.54 -21.08
N LEU A 57 -18.06 3.78 -21.39
CA LEU A 57 -17.41 4.66 -20.43
C LEU A 57 -18.41 5.10 -19.35
N PHE A 58 -19.65 5.38 -19.73
CA PHE A 58 -20.73 5.70 -18.80
C PHE A 58 -20.96 4.57 -17.80
N GLU A 59 -21.13 3.33 -18.29
CA GLU A 59 -21.35 2.17 -17.45
C GLU A 59 -20.15 1.90 -16.52
N PHE A 60 -18.93 2.01 -17.05
CA PHE A 60 -17.73 1.91 -16.25
C PHE A 60 -17.70 2.94 -15.12
N MET A 61 -17.92 4.23 -15.42
CA MET A 61 -17.92 5.29 -14.43
C MET A 61 -19.04 5.10 -13.41
N TRP A 62 -20.23 4.66 -13.84
CA TRP A 62 -21.34 4.33 -12.96
C TRP A 62 -20.95 3.23 -11.97
N ARG A 63 -20.43 2.10 -12.45
CA ARG A 63 -20.00 0.98 -11.61
C ARG A 63 -18.84 1.37 -10.68
N LEU A 64 -17.90 2.21 -11.17
CA LEU A 64 -16.77 2.71 -10.40
C LEU A 64 -17.23 3.43 -9.13
N VAL A 65 -18.23 4.31 -9.23
CA VAL A 65 -18.76 5.05 -8.07
C VAL A 65 -19.89 4.33 -7.35
N HIS A 66 -20.34 3.17 -7.81
CA HIS A 66 -21.35 2.32 -7.16
C HIS A 66 -20.77 0.92 -6.86
N PRO A 67 -19.81 0.82 -5.93
CA PRO A 67 -19.19 -0.46 -5.59
C PRO A 67 -20.20 -1.42 -4.95
N ILE A 68 -19.97 -2.72 -5.15
CA ILE A 68 -20.78 -3.79 -4.55
C ILE A 68 -20.58 -3.85 -3.03
N HIS A 69 -19.35 -3.58 -2.56
CA HIS A 69 -19.04 -3.57 -1.13
C HIS A 69 -19.62 -2.33 -0.46
N LYS A 70 -20.54 -2.52 0.49
CA LYS A 70 -21.35 -1.45 1.10
C LYS A 70 -20.52 -0.43 1.88
N ASP A 71 -19.38 -0.84 2.42
CA ASP A 71 -18.49 0.04 3.19
C ASP A 71 -17.46 0.77 2.31
N CYS A 72 -17.47 0.52 1.00
CA CYS A 72 -16.61 1.21 0.04
C CYS A 72 -17.39 2.35 -0.64
N ASN A 73 -16.75 3.50 -0.82
CA ASN A 73 -17.35 4.64 -1.51
C ASN A 73 -17.06 4.66 -3.03
N ILE A 74 -16.03 3.94 -3.46
CA ILE A 74 -15.60 3.78 -4.84
C ILE A 74 -14.96 2.39 -4.97
N VAL A 75 -15.02 1.79 -6.16
CA VAL A 75 -14.34 0.52 -6.44
C VAL A 75 -12.82 0.69 -6.23
N GLY A 76 -12.20 -0.26 -5.52
CA GLY A 76 -10.79 -0.21 -5.14
C GLY A 76 -10.50 0.38 -3.76
N ALA A 77 -11.51 0.92 -3.06
CA ALA A 77 -11.37 1.33 -1.66
C ALA A 77 -11.05 0.15 -0.74
N ASP A 78 -10.18 0.38 0.24
CA ASP A 78 -9.99 -0.50 1.38
C ASP A 78 -11.01 -0.12 2.48
N PRO A 79 -11.95 -1.01 2.88
CA PRO A 79 -12.94 -0.70 3.91
C PRO A 79 -12.35 -0.57 5.31
N THR A 80 -11.10 -0.99 5.52
CA THR A 80 -10.40 -0.88 6.79
C THR A 80 -9.67 0.46 6.96
N VAL A 81 -9.60 1.27 5.89
CA VAL A 81 -8.91 2.55 5.89
C VAL A 81 -9.91 3.70 5.70
N HIS A 82 -9.85 4.66 6.61
CA HIS A 82 -10.61 5.90 6.52
C HIS A 82 -9.64 7.08 6.41
N LEU A 83 -9.61 7.71 5.24
CA LEU A 83 -8.85 8.94 5.04
C LEU A 83 -9.47 10.06 5.88
N VAL A 84 -8.64 10.90 6.48
CA VAL A 84 -9.11 12.10 7.17
C VAL A 84 -9.73 13.04 6.13
N ALA A 85 -11.05 13.19 6.17
CA ALA A 85 -11.75 14.00 5.19
C ALA A 85 -11.29 15.47 5.24
N PRO A 86 -11.09 16.13 4.09
CA PRO A 86 -11.00 17.58 4.07
C PRO A 86 -12.32 18.17 4.60
N ASN A 87 -12.25 19.28 5.33
CA ASN A 87 -13.40 19.96 5.95
C ASN A 87 -14.32 20.66 4.91
N THR A 88 -14.48 20.08 3.73
CA THR A 88 -15.23 20.65 2.61
C THR A 88 -16.69 20.23 2.74
N ARG A 89 -17.59 21.21 2.86
CA ARG A 89 -19.06 21.09 2.94
C ARG A 89 -19.73 20.26 1.82
N ARG A 90 -18.98 19.72 0.85
CA ARG A 90 -19.48 19.18 -0.43
C ARG A 90 -18.81 17.91 -0.92
N SER A 91 -18.18 17.15 -0.05
CA SER A 91 -17.69 15.84 -0.45
C SER A 91 -18.84 14.83 -0.63
N THR A 92 -18.78 14.04 -1.70
CA THR A 92 -19.74 12.97 -2.00
C THR A 92 -19.81 11.89 -0.91
N TRP A 93 -18.82 11.80 -0.01
CA TRP A 93 -18.91 10.97 1.20
C TRP A 93 -20.01 11.44 2.17
N ARG A 94 -20.28 12.76 2.28
CA ARG A 94 -21.37 13.31 3.11
C ARG A 94 -22.74 12.82 2.62
N THR A 95 -22.91 12.65 1.31
CA THR A 95 -24.22 12.32 0.73
C THR A 95 -24.63 10.88 1.03
N ARG A 96 -23.70 9.92 1.05
CA ARG A 96 -24.00 8.52 1.44
C ARG A 96 -24.07 8.32 2.95
N LEU A 97 -23.29 9.06 3.74
CA LEU A 97 -23.35 9.03 5.21
C LEU A 97 -24.54 9.83 5.78
N ARG A 98 -25.16 10.75 5.04
CA ARG A 98 -26.43 11.39 5.45
C ARG A 98 -27.55 10.37 5.69
N ALA A 99 -27.51 9.22 5.02
CA ALA A 99 -28.43 8.11 5.28
C ALA A 99 -28.09 7.29 6.56
N ARG A 100 -26.94 7.56 7.21
CA ARG A 100 -26.42 6.86 8.41
C ARG A 100 -26.06 7.80 9.59
N GLY A 101 -26.42 9.09 9.56
CA GLY A 101 -26.18 10.02 10.67
C GLY A 101 -24.86 10.81 10.61
N ALA A 102 -24.57 11.45 9.47
CA ALA A 102 -23.31 12.15 9.14
C ALA A 102 -22.70 13.12 10.18
N ASP A 103 -23.45 13.63 11.16
CA ASP A 103 -22.90 14.50 12.20
C ASP A 103 -21.98 13.77 13.19
N THR A 104 -22.08 12.44 13.31
CA THR A 104 -21.27 11.64 14.24
C THR A 104 -19.93 11.21 13.64
N VAL A 105 -19.90 10.87 12.35
CA VAL A 105 -18.67 10.38 11.69
C VAL A 105 -17.62 11.48 11.56
N ASP A 106 -18.03 12.73 11.31
CA ASP A 106 -17.10 13.88 11.26
C ASP A 106 -16.46 14.15 12.63
N LYS A 107 -17.22 13.93 13.71
CA LYS A 107 -16.71 14.08 15.09
C LYS A 107 -15.77 12.95 15.49
N GLU A 108 -15.87 11.78 14.85
CA GLU A 108 -15.05 10.61 15.20
C GLU A 108 -13.81 10.48 14.31
N TYR A 109 -13.94 10.69 12.99
CA TYR A 109 -12.87 10.45 12.00
C TYR A 109 -12.42 11.69 11.23
N GLY A 110 -13.06 12.84 11.49
CA GLY A 110 -12.74 14.09 10.80
C GLY A 110 -11.36 14.65 11.15
N ARG A 111 -11.01 15.72 10.45
CA ARG A 111 -9.76 16.46 10.61
C ARG A 111 -9.51 16.93 12.05
N ASP A 112 -10.53 17.52 12.66
CA ASP A 112 -10.42 18.07 14.01
C ASP A 112 -10.25 16.95 15.05
N ALA A 113 -10.95 15.83 14.86
CA ALA A 113 -10.77 14.64 15.67
C ALA A 113 -9.35 14.06 15.53
N ALA A 114 -8.86 13.91 14.31
CA ALA A 114 -7.49 13.45 14.06
C ALA A 114 -6.46 14.37 14.72
N ARG A 115 -6.58 15.69 14.58
CA ARG A 115 -5.70 16.68 15.25
C ARG A 115 -5.74 16.57 16.76
N GLU A 116 -6.93 16.44 17.35
CA GLU A 116 -7.09 16.25 18.79
C GLU A 116 -6.36 14.99 19.26
N ARG A 117 -6.48 13.88 18.52
CA ARG A 117 -5.77 12.63 18.85
C ARG A 117 -4.26 12.74 18.67
N LEU A 118 -3.78 13.41 17.63
CA LEU A 118 -2.34 13.61 17.42
C LEU A 118 -1.73 14.41 18.56
N ARG A 119 -2.37 15.53 18.95
CA ARG A 119 -1.92 16.35 20.08
C ARG A 119 -1.94 15.58 21.40
N ALA A 120 -3.01 14.83 21.66
CA ALA A 120 -3.09 13.98 22.85
C ALA A 120 -2.02 12.86 22.88
N GLY A 121 -1.59 12.40 21.70
CA GLY A 121 -0.48 11.47 21.53
C GLY A 121 0.90 12.12 21.47
N GLY A 122 1.04 13.44 21.68
CA GLY A 122 2.33 14.14 21.64
C GLY A 122 2.92 14.31 20.24
N VAL A 123 2.06 14.35 19.20
CA VAL A 123 2.46 14.62 17.82
C VAL A 123 2.03 16.03 17.43
N ASP A 124 3.02 16.89 17.15
CA ASP A 124 2.80 18.23 16.62
C ASP A 124 2.43 18.14 15.13
N ALA A 125 1.12 18.15 14.85
CA ALA A 125 0.56 18.01 13.51
C ALA A 125 0.11 19.37 12.92
N ASP A 126 0.90 20.42 13.14
CA ASP A 126 0.59 21.77 12.66
C ASP A 126 1.03 21.99 11.20
N ASP A 127 1.75 21.05 10.59
CA ASP A 127 2.09 21.08 9.17
C ASP A 127 1.00 20.46 8.28
N ASN A 128 0.84 21.02 7.08
CA ASN A 128 -0.17 20.63 6.10
C ASN A 128 0.07 19.23 5.50
N GLU A 129 1.29 18.70 5.58
CA GLU A 129 1.63 17.41 4.98
C GLU A 129 1.21 16.26 5.89
N THR A 130 1.46 16.36 7.19
CA THR A 130 0.95 15.45 8.22
C THR A 130 -0.58 15.37 8.14
N GLU A 131 -1.25 16.51 8.03
CA GLU A 131 -2.71 16.56 7.92
C GLU A 131 -3.26 15.84 6.67
N LYS A 132 -2.62 15.98 5.50
CA LYS A 132 -3.01 15.26 4.28
C LYS A 132 -2.63 13.77 4.36
N ALA A 133 -1.60 13.45 5.11
CA ALA A 133 -1.10 12.10 5.28
C ALA A 133 -1.95 11.30 6.28
N CYS A 134 -2.72 11.94 7.15
CA CYS A 134 -3.47 11.25 8.18
C CYS A 134 -4.57 10.33 7.66
N ARG A 135 -4.64 9.13 8.24
CA ARG A 135 -5.66 8.13 7.95
C ARG A 135 -5.84 7.19 9.12
N TRP A 136 -7.08 6.80 9.37
CA TRP A 136 -7.44 5.79 10.35
C TRP A 136 -7.36 4.43 9.70
N ILE A 137 -6.78 3.45 10.38
CA ILE A 137 -6.74 2.07 9.91
C ILE A 137 -7.21 1.13 11.02
N THR A 138 -8.01 0.14 10.64
CA THR A 138 -8.41 -0.96 11.52
C THR A 138 -7.71 -2.23 11.06
N ILE A 139 -6.87 -2.80 11.92
CA ILE A 139 -6.13 -4.03 11.62
C ILE A 139 -6.70 -5.17 12.45
N LYS A 140 -7.06 -6.27 11.79
CA LYS A 140 -7.47 -7.50 12.46
C LYS A 140 -6.23 -8.31 12.85
N GLY A 141 -6.04 -8.51 14.16
CA GLY A 141 -4.97 -9.32 14.72
C GLY A 141 -5.18 -10.82 14.52
N GLU A 142 -4.15 -11.62 14.84
CA GLU A 142 -4.15 -13.09 14.69
C GLU A 142 -5.25 -13.77 15.53
N ASN A 143 -5.61 -13.16 16.67
CA ASN A 143 -6.71 -13.62 17.53
C ASN A 143 -8.10 -13.17 17.06
N GLY A 144 -8.19 -12.54 15.88
CA GLY A 144 -9.42 -11.97 15.33
C GLY A 144 -9.87 -10.66 15.97
N LYS A 145 -9.17 -10.15 16.99
CA LYS A 145 -9.47 -8.82 17.57
C LYS A 145 -9.04 -7.73 16.60
N GLU A 146 -9.90 -6.75 16.42
CA GLU A 146 -9.61 -5.57 15.63
C GLU A 146 -8.94 -4.52 16.51
N LYS A 147 -8.00 -3.77 15.94
CA LYS A 147 -7.34 -2.66 16.61
C LYS A 147 -7.20 -1.49 15.67
N THR A 148 -7.50 -0.30 16.18
CA THR A 148 -7.44 0.92 15.38
C THR A 148 -6.15 1.68 15.63
N TYR A 149 -5.60 2.25 14.56
CA TYR A 149 -4.46 3.14 14.60
C TYR A 149 -4.75 4.42 13.82
N LEU A 150 -4.12 5.51 14.22
CA LEU A 150 -4.08 6.76 13.44
C LEU A 150 -2.68 6.92 12.86
N LEU A 151 -2.56 6.75 11.55
CA LEU A 151 -1.32 6.99 10.80
C LEU A 151 -1.16 8.50 10.60
N TYR A 152 0.07 8.99 10.71
CA TYR A 152 0.35 10.43 10.59
C TYR A 152 1.60 10.79 9.80
N GLU A 153 2.58 9.89 9.67
CA GLU A 153 3.82 10.18 8.95
C GLU A 153 4.22 9.00 8.06
N LEU A 154 4.42 9.26 6.77
CA LEU A 154 4.98 8.29 5.84
C LEU A 154 6.50 8.29 5.98
N VAL A 155 7.06 7.20 6.52
CA VAL A 155 8.50 7.03 6.74
C VAL A 155 9.19 6.57 5.46
N CYS A 156 8.57 5.63 4.75
CA CYS A 156 9.16 5.03 3.56
C CYS A 156 8.08 4.56 2.60
N MET A 157 8.35 4.71 1.31
CA MET A 157 7.55 4.16 0.23
C MET A 157 8.47 3.55 -0.82
N ASN A 158 8.20 2.30 -1.20
CA ASN A 158 8.82 1.75 -2.40
C ASN A 158 8.24 2.45 -3.64
N SER A 159 9.09 3.14 -4.40
CA SER A 159 8.68 3.91 -5.58
C SER A 159 8.27 3.05 -6.78
N ARG A 160 8.55 1.73 -6.76
CA ARG A 160 8.20 0.80 -7.84
C ARG A 160 6.75 0.33 -7.71
N LEU A 161 5.95 0.60 -8.75
CA LEU A 161 4.53 0.22 -8.82
C LEU A 161 4.35 -1.30 -8.71
N PHE A 162 5.15 -2.06 -9.47
CA PHE A 162 5.17 -3.52 -9.43
C PHE A 162 6.27 -3.97 -8.48
N SER A 163 5.91 -4.05 -7.20
CA SER A 163 6.76 -4.55 -6.13
C SER A 163 5.87 -5.06 -5.01
N ARG A 164 6.41 -5.35 -3.82
CA ARG A 164 5.57 -5.50 -2.61
C ARG A 164 4.77 -4.23 -2.26
N ALA A 165 5.05 -3.13 -2.97
CA ALA A 165 4.46 -1.80 -2.80
C ALA A 165 4.43 -1.36 -1.33
N THR A 166 5.54 -1.67 -0.65
CA THR A 166 5.63 -1.50 0.79
C THR A 166 5.64 -0.02 1.13
N THR A 167 4.72 0.38 2.01
CA THR A 167 4.76 1.66 2.71
C THR A 167 4.96 1.43 4.20
N ILE A 168 5.71 2.32 4.82
CA ILE A 168 6.02 2.29 6.24
C ILE A 168 5.55 3.60 6.85
N TRP A 169 4.73 3.51 7.88
CA TRP A 169 4.09 4.64 8.51
C TRP A 169 4.38 4.67 10.00
N LYS A 170 4.52 5.87 10.56
CA LYS A 170 4.32 6.06 12.01
C LYS A 170 2.82 6.17 12.29
N ALA A 171 2.41 5.56 13.39
CA ALA A 171 1.03 5.59 13.83
C ALA A 171 0.90 5.66 15.35
N LEU A 172 -0.22 6.22 15.80
CA LEU A 172 -0.67 6.13 17.19
C LEU A 172 -1.58 4.92 17.36
N GLU A 173 -1.30 4.14 18.40
CA GLU A 173 -2.20 3.10 18.86
C GLU A 173 -3.37 3.73 19.62
N LEU A 174 -4.60 3.33 19.29
CA LEU A 174 -5.81 3.84 19.92
C LEU A 174 -6.46 2.77 20.80
N ASP A 175 -7.16 3.22 21.84
CA ASP A 175 -7.99 2.36 22.67
C ASP A 175 -9.30 1.96 21.97
N ASP A 176 -10.02 1.02 22.57
CA ASP A 176 -11.30 0.52 22.09
C ASP A 176 -12.48 1.42 22.54
N SER A 177 -12.20 2.59 23.12
CA SER A 177 -13.27 3.50 23.55
C SER A 177 -14.01 4.05 22.33
N PRO A 178 -15.28 4.47 22.48
CA PRO A 178 -16.02 5.10 21.37
C PRO A 178 -15.32 6.34 20.79
N ARG A 179 -14.48 7.02 21.58
CA ARG A 179 -13.70 8.19 21.14
C ARG A 179 -12.33 7.84 20.58
N ARG A 180 -11.89 6.57 20.71
CA ARG A 180 -10.61 6.03 20.25
C ARG A 180 -9.43 6.91 20.67
N TRP A 181 -9.21 7.01 21.96
CA TRP A 181 -8.17 7.88 22.53
C TRP A 181 -6.79 7.23 22.36
N PRO A 182 -5.70 8.01 22.16
CA PRO A 182 -4.37 7.44 22.02
C PRO A 182 -3.95 6.77 23.33
N THR A 183 -3.33 5.59 23.23
CA THR A 183 -2.80 4.87 24.41
C THR A 183 -1.45 5.43 24.88
N GLY A 184 -0.92 6.43 24.18
CA GLY A 184 0.45 6.95 24.34
C GLY A 184 1.50 6.12 23.60
N LYS A 185 1.11 5.02 22.95
CA LYS A 185 2.05 4.14 22.24
C LYS A 185 2.14 4.51 20.75
N HIS A 186 3.37 4.80 20.33
CA HIS A 186 3.72 4.99 18.92
C HIS A 186 4.14 3.64 18.32
N VAL A 187 3.66 3.34 17.12
CA VAL A 187 3.98 2.10 16.41
C VAL A 187 4.38 2.39 14.98
N ILE A 188 5.08 1.42 14.37
CA ILE A 188 5.36 1.41 12.95
C ILE A 188 4.40 0.45 12.26
N ILE A 189 3.63 0.95 11.31
CA ILE A 189 2.75 0.16 10.46
C ILE A 189 3.43 -0.05 9.12
N LYS A 190 3.68 -1.31 8.79
CA LYS A 190 4.17 -1.73 7.49
C LYS A 190 2.99 -2.25 6.68
N ASP A 191 2.58 -1.49 5.70
CA ASP A 191 1.62 -1.91 4.69
C ASP A 191 2.38 -2.49 3.51
N ALA A 192 2.14 -3.76 3.22
CA ALA A 192 2.81 -4.47 2.15
C ALA A 192 1.92 -5.63 1.69
N TRP A 193 1.96 -5.90 0.39
CA TRP A 193 1.27 -7.08 -0.14
C TRP A 193 1.90 -8.35 0.43
N ARG A 194 1.13 -9.13 1.20
CA ARG A 194 1.60 -10.37 1.80
C ARG A 194 1.48 -11.52 0.81
N GLN A 195 2.58 -12.23 0.56
CA GLN A 195 2.51 -13.57 0.00
C GLN A 195 2.01 -14.52 1.09
N LEU A 196 0.80 -15.06 0.93
CA LEU A 196 0.16 -15.95 1.92
C LEU A 196 0.98 -17.22 2.22
N ALA A 197 1.93 -17.58 1.37
CA ALA A 197 2.84 -18.71 1.57
C ALA A 197 3.97 -18.45 2.58
N ARG A 198 4.16 -17.21 3.05
CA ARG A 198 5.23 -16.85 4.00
C ARG A 198 4.68 -16.75 5.44
N ARG A 199 5.52 -17.09 6.42
CA ARG A 199 5.20 -16.89 7.84
C ARG A 199 4.96 -15.42 8.14
N SER A 200 4.11 -15.16 9.14
CA SER A 200 3.79 -13.82 9.62
C SER A 200 5.07 -13.08 10.01
N GLU A 201 5.25 -11.84 9.54
CA GLU A 201 6.41 -11.02 9.92
C GLU A 201 6.48 -10.81 11.44
N ALA A 202 5.31 -10.83 12.11
CA ALA A 202 5.20 -10.72 13.57
C ALA A 202 5.90 -11.86 14.31
N GLU A 203 6.02 -13.06 13.71
CA GLU A 203 6.77 -14.17 14.29
C GLU A 203 8.26 -13.85 14.37
N PHE A 204 8.83 -13.28 13.30
CA PHE A 204 10.23 -12.87 13.28
C PHE A 204 10.51 -11.75 14.29
N TYR A 205 9.64 -10.73 14.37
CA TYR A 205 9.81 -9.68 15.38
C TYR A 205 9.74 -10.23 16.80
N ARG A 206 8.84 -11.18 17.09
CA ARG A 206 8.79 -11.84 18.41
C ARG A 206 10.11 -12.53 18.75
N GLN A 207 10.72 -13.23 17.80
CA GLN A 207 12.01 -13.88 18.00
C GLN A 207 13.13 -12.86 18.24
N ILE A 208 13.17 -11.78 17.45
CA ILE A 208 14.16 -10.70 17.61
C ILE A 208 14.02 -10.07 19.01
N TYR A 209 12.80 -9.69 19.41
CA TYR A 209 12.58 -9.06 20.72
C TYR A 209 12.88 -10.01 21.89
N ALA A 210 12.55 -11.30 21.78
CA ALA A 210 12.90 -12.29 22.79
C ALA A 210 14.42 -12.42 22.94
N HIS A 211 15.16 -12.39 21.83
CA HIS A 211 16.62 -12.45 21.86
C HIS A 211 17.24 -11.19 22.46
N LEU A 212 16.78 -10.00 22.04
CA LEU A 212 17.23 -8.73 22.60
C LEU A 212 16.96 -8.62 24.10
N ALA A 213 15.78 -9.05 24.56
CA ALA A 213 15.45 -9.07 25.98
C ALA A 213 16.39 -10.00 26.76
N ALA A 214 16.74 -11.16 26.21
CA ALA A 214 17.69 -12.08 26.81
C ALA A 214 19.12 -11.51 26.88
N ASP A 215 19.54 -10.74 25.87
CA ASP A 215 20.86 -10.12 25.85
C ASP A 215 20.96 -8.90 26.78
N ILE A 216 19.90 -8.08 26.88
CA ILE A 216 19.83 -6.96 27.84
C ILE A 216 19.82 -7.48 29.29
N ALA A 217 19.22 -8.66 29.51
CA ALA A 217 19.16 -9.29 30.83
C ALA A 217 20.46 -9.98 31.26
N LYS A 218 21.47 -10.12 30.38
CA LYS A 218 22.78 -10.66 30.77
C LYS A 218 23.57 -9.58 31.54
N PRO A 219 23.95 -9.82 32.81
CA PRO A 219 24.80 -8.88 33.52
C PRO A 219 26.17 -8.75 32.84
N LYS A 220 26.72 -7.53 32.83
CA LYS A 220 28.01 -7.15 32.23
C LYS A 220 29.24 -7.96 32.70
N SER A 221 29.10 -8.84 33.69
CA SER A 221 30.22 -9.59 34.30
C SER A 221 30.80 -10.73 33.44
N MET A 222 30.38 -10.89 32.18
CA MET A 222 30.94 -11.90 31.26
C MET A 222 31.63 -11.33 30.01
N GLN A 223 31.78 -10.01 29.88
CA GLN A 223 32.42 -9.40 28.70
C GLN A 223 33.90 -9.02 28.89
N GLU A 224 34.46 -9.14 30.09
CA GLU A 224 35.89 -8.85 30.36
C GLU A 224 36.83 -10.06 30.18
N GLY A 225 36.35 -11.17 29.61
CA GLY A 225 37.15 -12.41 29.47
C GLY A 225 37.83 -12.64 28.12
N ARG A 226 37.74 -11.73 27.14
CA ARG A 226 38.25 -11.98 25.77
C ARG A 226 39.30 -11.02 25.22
N ASP A 227 39.70 -10.01 25.97
CA ASP A 227 40.83 -9.13 25.59
C ASP A 227 42.08 -9.48 26.39
N SER A 228 42.62 -10.68 26.19
CA SER A 228 43.98 -11.04 26.60
C SER A 228 44.37 -12.42 26.04
N ARG A 229 44.90 -12.46 24.81
CA ARG A 229 46.15 -13.18 24.49
C ARG A 229 46.53 -13.07 23.01
N ASP A 230 47.75 -12.59 22.86
CA ASP A 230 48.77 -12.97 21.88
C ASP A 230 48.62 -12.47 20.44
N GLY A 231 49.24 -11.31 20.23
CA GLY A 231 49.86 -10.99 18.96
C GLY A 231 51.02 -11.94 18.67
N SER A 232 50.99 -12.56 17.48
CA SER A 232 52.20 -12.92 16.73
C SER A 232 51.86 -12.81 15.25
N GLY A 233 52.68 -12.06 14.53
CA GLY A 233 52.48 -11.78 13.11
C GLY A 233 52.80 -12.98 12.23
N SER A 234 52.13 -13.03 11.08
CA SER A 234 52.65 -13.70 9.89
C SER A 234 51.93 -13.14 8.67
N SER A 235 52.70 -12.43 7.85
CA SER A 235 52.36 -12.03 6.49
C SER A 235 52.10 -13.25 5.60
N LEU A 236 50.99 -13.29 4.87
CA LEU A 236 50.95 -13.93 3.56
C LEU A 236 49.99 -13.15 2.66
N ALA A 237 50.58 -12.60 1.60
CA ALA A 237 49.89 -12.05 0.45
C ALA A 237 49.09 -13.16 -0.24
N GLY A 238 47.89 -12.81 -0.70
CA GLY A 238 47.04 -13.67 -1.51
C GLY A 238 46.07 -12.79 -2.29
N ASP A 239 46.44 -12.52 -3.53
CA ASP A 239 45.61 -11.87 -4.53
C ASP A 239 44.31 -12.65 -4.75
N ALA A 240 43.18 -11.96 -4.60
CA ALA A 240 41.92 -12.33 -5.23
C ALA A 240 41.15 -11.04 -5.55
N ALA A 241 41.27 -10.62 -6.80
CA ALA A 241 40.49 -9.53 -7.38
C ALA A 241 39.01 -9.94 -7.45
N GLU A 242 38.19 -9.47 -6.52
CA GLU A 242 36.74 -9.52 -6.63
C GLU A 242 36.24 -8.27 -7.35
N ASN A 243 35.84 -8.49 -8.60
CA ASN A 243 35.30 -7.51 -9.52
C ASN A 243 33.87 -7.11 -9.06
N SER A 244 33.78 -6.17 -8.11
CA SER A 244 32.51 -5.56 -7.70
C SER A 244 32.11 -4.50 -8.73
N SER A 245 31.37 -4.92 -9.76
CA SER A 245 30.62 -4.00 -10.61
C SER A 245 29.58 -3.28 -9.75
N LYS A 246 29.92 -2.07 -9.32
CA LYS A 246 28.99 -1.14 -8.68
C LYS A 246 28.15 -0.49 -9.78
N HIS A 247 27.09 -1.17 -10.22
CA HIS A 247 26.03 -0.46 -10.92
C HIS A 247 25.34 0.46 -9.93
N THR A 248 25.44 1.75 -10.18
CA THR A 248 24.75 2.77 -9.38
C THR A 248 23.25 2.68 -9.67
N ASP A 249 22.39 3.01 -8.68
CA ASP A 249 20.93 3.00 -8.85
C ASP A 249 20.45 3.86 -10.04
N ALA A 250 21.27 4.79 -10.52
CA ALA A 250 21.04 5.60 -11.71
C ALA A 250 21.17 4.80 -13.02
N GLU A 251 22.15 3.90 -13.12
CA GLU A 251 22.39 3.07 -14.32
C GLU A 251 21.29 2.02 -14.49
N VAL A 252 20.78 1.45 -13.38
CA VAL A 252 19.64 0.53 -13.40
C VAL A 252 18.38 1.26 -13.91
N VAL A 253 18.14 2.51 -13.51
CA VAL A 253 16.98 3.29 -13.98
C VAL A 253 17.08 3.63 -15.48
N GLU A 254 18.29 3.82 -15.99
CA GLU A 254 18.53 4.12 -17.41
C GLU A 254 18.42 2.86 -18.29
N GLU A 255 18.85 1.69 -17.80
CA GLU A 255 18.75 0.41 -18.49
C GLU A 255 17.30 -0.05 -18.70
N TYR A 256 16.43 0.15 -17.70
CA TYR A 256 14.99 -0.18 -17.82
C TYR A 256 14.19 0.86 -18.64
N SER A 257 14.75 2.05 -18.88
CA SER A 257 14.10 3.07 -19.72
C SER A 257 14.21 2.75 -21.22
N ARG A 258 14.99 1.74 -21.61
CA ARG A 258 15.19 1.28 -22.99
C ARG A 258 14.39 0.05 -23.39
N LEU A 259 13.59 -0.52 -22.49
CA LEU A 259 12.78 -1.70 -22.83
C LEU A 259 11.65 -1.33 -23.79
N SER A 260 11.64 -1.98 -24.96
CA SER A 260 10.58 -1.84 -25.94
C SER A 260 9.26 -2.40 -25.40
N GLU A 261 8.15 -1.93 -25.97
CA GLU A 261 6.79 -2.35 -25.62
C GLU A 261 6.58 -3.87 -25.79
N GLU A 262 7.33 -4.49 -26.71
CA GLU A 262 7.36 -5.93 -26.97
C GLU A 262 8.13 -6.71 -25.90
N ALA A 263 9.29 -6.20 -25.46
CA ALA A 263 10.09 -6.84 -24.41
C ALA A 263 9.35 -6.89 -23.06
N LEU A 264 8.52 -5.88 -22.78
CA LEU A 264 7.67 -5.86 -21.58
C LEU A 264 6.54 -6.90 -21.63
N MET A 265 5.95 -7.14 -22.82
CA MET A 265 4.92 -8.18 -22.99
C MET A 265 5.50 -9.59 -22.90
N GLU A 266 6.73 -9.79 -23.37
CA GLU A 266 7.42 -11.09 -23.34
C GLU A 266 7.87 -11.46 -21.92
N VAL A 267 8.41 -10.49 -21.16
CA VAL A 267 8.76 -10.65 -19.74
C VAL A 267 7.52 -10.96 -18.89
N TRP A 268 6.35 -10.39 -19.23
CA TRP A 268 5.09 -10.66 -18.53
C TRP A 268 4.47 -12.02 -18.84
N GLY A 269 4.72 -12.61 -20.02
CA GLY A 269 4.24 -13.94 -20.38
C GLY A 269 5.04 -15.09 -19.76
N ALA A 270 6.35 -14.90 -19.56
CA ALA A 270 7.26 -15.98 -19.15
C ALA A 270 7.31 -16.23 -17.63
N GLN A 271 6.91 -15.26 -16.80
CA GLN A 271 7.17 -15.32 -15.35
C GLN A 271 6.04 -15.94 -14.50
N TRP A 272 4.92 -16.36 -15.12
CA TRP A 272 3.79 -16.97 -14.41
C TRP A 272 3.07 -18.06 -15.25
N PRO A 273 3.57 -19.31 -15.29
CA PRO A 273 2.80 -20.43 -15.82
C PRO A 273 1.75 -20.83 -14.77
N GLY A 274 0.58 -20.20 -14.78
CA GLY A 274 -0.46 -20.52 -13.78
C GLY A 274 -1.81 -19.80 -13.87
N LEU A 275 -1.96 -18.73 -14.66
CA LEU A 275 -3.28 -18.19 -14.99
C LEU A 275 -3.67 -18.58 -16.42
N SER A 276 -3.92 -19.88 -16.60
CA SER A 276 -4.69 -20.35 -17.76
C SER A 276 -6.11 -19.80 -17.65
N MET A 277 -6.51 -18.99 -18.61
CA MET A 277 -7.90 -18.77 -18.96
C MET A 277 -8.64 -20.12 -19.01
N VAL A 278 -9.66 -20.28 -18.18
CA VAL A 278 -10.81 -21.12 -18.53
C VAL A 278 -11.86 -20.17 -19.10
N ALA A 279 -11.73 -19.89 -20.40
CA ALA A 279 -12.80 -19.35 -21.20
C ALA A 279 -13.73 -20.51 -21.55
N THR A 280 -14.73 -20.80 -20.70
CA THR A 280 -15.83 -21.66 -21.14
C THR A 280 -16.91 -20.77 -21.73
N VAL A 281 -16.85 -20.61 -23.05
CA VAL A 281 -18.02 -20.19 -23.84
C VAL A 281 -19.04 -21.32 -23.77
N ARG A 282 -20.22 -21.04 -23.19
CA ARG A 282 -21.45 -21.78 -23.50
C ARG A 282 -22.62 -20.81 -23.57
N ALA A 283 -22.99 -20.49 -24.79
CA ALA A 283 -24.40 -20.39 -25.19
C ALA A 283 -24.61 -21.44 -26.30
N PRO A 284 -25.83 -21.90 -26.63
CA PRO A 284 -27.15 -21.52 -26.09
C PRO A 284 -28.03 -22.73 -25.69
N ALA A 285 -29.17 -22.48 -25.04
CA ALA A 285 -30.36 -23.32 -25.19
C ALA A 285 -31.62 -22.48 -24.93
N TYR A 286 -32.31 -22.15 -26.03
CA TYR A 286 -33.73 -21.84 -26.02
C TYR A 286 -34.50 -23.05 -25.51
N ILE A 287 -35.41 -22.87 -24.56
CA ILE A 287 -36.62 -23.69 -24.43
C ILE A 287 -37.78 -22.73 -24.09
N LYS A 288 -38.90 -22.99 -24.77
CA LYS A 288 -40.13 -22.20 -24.91
C LYS A 288 -40.74 -21.68 -23.62
#